data_AF-A0A1M5LWP7-F1
#
_entry.id   AF-A0A1M5LWP7-F1
#
_cell.length_a   1.000
_cell.length_b   1.000
_cell.length_c   1.000
_cell.angle_alpha   90.00
_cell.angle_beta   90.00
_cell.angle_gamma   90.00
#
_symmetry.space_group_name_H-M   'P 1'
#
loop_
_entity.id
_entity.type
_entity.pdbx_description
1 polymer ?
#
loop_
_entity_poly.entity_id
_entity_poly.type
_entity_poly.pdbx_seq_one_letter_code
_entity_poly.pdbx_strand_id
1 'polypeptide(L)' 'MPIIPAVTPNNGVRMPRLGLDVFRLPEADDTPVRAALEAGYRAFGTATIAAFRATPPRGA' A
#
# COMPACT_ATOMS: atom_id res chain seq x y z
N MET A 1 -18.84 -7.49 2.20
CA MET A 1 -17.48 -6.97 2.48
C MET A 1 -16.61 -8.12 2.95
N PRO A 2 -15.43 -8.35 2.38
CA PRO A 2 -14.53 -9.40 2.85
C PRO A 2 -14.04 -9.08 4.27
N ILE A 3 -13.93 -10.10 5.11
CA ILE A 3 -13.34 -9.98 6.45
C ILE A 3 -11.82 -9.96 6.25
N ILE A 4 -11.16 -8.87 6.61
CA ILE A 4 -9.69 -8.72 6.50
C ILE A 4 -9.06 -9.15 7.83
N PRO A 5 -8.32 -10.28 7.88
CA PRO A 5 -7.65 -10.70 9.10
C PRO A 5 -6.60 -9.66 9.54
N ALA A 6 -6.58 -9.34 10.83
CA ALA A 6 -5.67 -8.38 11.42
C ALA A 6 -4.81 -9.03 12.51
N VAL A 7 -3.63 -8.46 12.75
CA VAL A 7 -2.73 -8.79 13.86
C VAL A 7 -2.42 -7.52 14.64
N THR A 8 -2.21 -7.67 15.94
CA THR A 8 -1.78 -6.58 16.82
C THR A 8 -0.36 -6.89 17.31
N PRO A 9 0.68 -6.20 16.81
CA PRO A 9 2.04 -6.34 17.33
C PRO A 9 2.14 -5.81 18.76
N ASN A 10 3.32 -5.96 19.38
CA ASN A 10 3.60 -5.54 20.76
C ASN A 10 3.41 -4.03 21.04
N ASN A 11 3.32 -3.21 19.98
CA ASN A 11 3.03 -1.79 20.06
C ASN A 11 1.52 -1.47 20.16
N GLY A 12 0.65 -2.48 20.16
CA GLY A 12 -0.79 -2.32 20.30
C GLY A 12 -1.54 -1.85 19.04
N VAL A 13 -0.84 -1.61 17.92
CA VAL A 13 -1.45 -1.09 16.69
C VAL A 13 -2.00 -2.22 15.84
N ARG A 14 -3.30 -2.23 15.54
CA ARG A 14 -3.90 -3.24 14.65
C ARG A 14 -3.49 -2.99 13.20
N MET A 15 -2.96 -4.02 12.53
CA MET A 15 -2.64 -3.98 11.10
C MET A 15 -3.17 -5.20 10.35
N PRO A 16 -3.49 -5.08 9.05
CA PRO A 16 -3.80 -6.24 8.21
C PRO A 16 -2.65 -7.25 8.19
N ARG A 17 -2.98 -8.54 8.22
CA ARG A 17 -1.98 -9.62 8.07
C ARG A 17 -1.45 -9.77 6.64
N LEU A 18 -2.19 -9.27 5.65
CA LEU A 18 -1.84 -9.28 4.25
C LEU A 18 -1.72 -7.85 3.74
N GLY A 19 -0.62 -7.56 3.04
CA GLY A 19 -0.36 -6.28 2.41
C GLY A 19 0.32 -6.43 1.05
N LEU A 20 0.40 -5.32 0.31
CA LEU A 20 1.11 -5.23 -0.97
C LEU A 20 2.35 -4.36 -0.82
N ASP A 21 3.52 -4.92 -1.07
CA ASP A 21 4.75 -4.15 -1.20
C ASP A 21 4.97 -3.77 -2.66
N VAL A 22 5.23 -2.48 -2.89
CA VAL A 22 5.50 -1.92 -4.20
C VAL A 22 7.01 -1.79 -4.39
N PHE A 23 7.54 -2.38 -5.46
CA PHE A 23 8.97 -2.38 -5.74
C PHE A 23 9.29 -2.14 -7.22
N ARG A 24 10.04 -1.06 -7.51
CA ARG A 24 10.52 -0.71 -8.86
C ARG A 24 9.42 -0.65 -9.92
N LEU A 25 8.33 0.06 -9.62
CA LEU A 25 7.34 0.41 -10.64
C LEU A 25 7.89 1.50 -11.58
N PRO A 26 7.42 1.56 -12.83
CA PRO A 26 7.59 2.74 -13.68
C PRO A 26 7.14 4.00 -12.94
N GLU A 27 7.79 5.12 -13.22
CA GLU A 27 7.43 6.40 -12.60
C GLU A 27 5.96 6.74 -12.91
N ALA A 28 5.21 7.12 -11.88
CA ALA A 28 3.78 7.44 -11.93
C ALA A 28 2.81 6.30 -12.30
N ASP A 29 3.21 5.03 -12.29
CA ASP A 29 2.28 3.91 -12.43
C ASP A 29 1.63 3.53 -11.09
N ASP A 30 0.36 3.88 -10.90
CA ASP A 30 -0.45 3.54 -9.72
C ASP A 30 -1.38 2.34 -9.95
N THR A 31 -1.35 1.74 -11.15
CA THR A 31 -2.26 0.66 -11.56
C THR A 31 -2.27 -0.52 -10.58
N PRO A 32 -1.11 -1.01 -10.08
CA PRO A 32 -1.09 -2.12 -9.13
C PRO A 32 -1.74 -1.77 -7.79
N VAL A 33 -1.58 -0.52 -7.32
CA VAL A 33 -2.17 -0.05 -6.07
C VAL A 33 -3.69 0.04 -6.21
N ARG A 34 -4.17 0.59 -7.33
CA ARG A 34 -5.61 0.67 -7.63
C ARG A 34 -6.26 -0.70 -7.70
N ALA A 35 -5.67 -1.62 -8.45
CA ALA A 35 -6.16 -2.99 -8.54
C ALA A 35 -6.19 -3.70 -7.18
N ALA A 36 -5.17 -3.50 -6.35
CA ALA A 36 -5.12 -4.07 -5.01
C ALA A 36 -6.20 -3.48 -4.08
N LEU A 37 -6.50 -2.18 -4.19
CA LEU A 37 -7.59 -1.56 -3.43
C LEU A 37 -8.95 -2.17 -3.78
N GLU A 38 -9.21 -2.40 -5.08
CA GLU A 38 -10.42 -3.07 -5.59
C GLU A 38 -10.51 -4.52 -5.11
N ALA A 39 -9.38 -5.24 -5.09
CA ALA A 39 -9.27 -6.59 -4.55
C ALA A 39 -9.39 -6.68 -3.02
N GLY A 40 -9.39 -5.53 -2.31
CA GLY A 40 -9.61 -5.46 -0.86
C GLY A 40 -8.35 -5.35 0.00
N TYR A 41 -7.17 -5.11 -0.58
CA TYR A 41 -5.94 -4.84 0.17
C TYR A 41 -6.06 -3.51 0.92
N ARG A 42 -5.55 -3.47 2.16
CA ARG A 42 -5.60 -2.28 3.04
C ARG A 42 -4.26 -1.97 3.73
N ALA A 43 -3.23 -2.77 3.49
CA ALA A 43 -1.86 -2.49 3.93
C ALA A 43 -0.96 -2.40 2.70
N PHE A 44 -0.16 -1.34 2.63
CA PHE A 44 0.76 -1.08 1.53
C PHE A 44 2.13 -0.71 2.10
N GLY A 45 3.18 -1.29 1.52
CA GLY A 45 4.57 -0.99 1.86
C GLY A 45 5.33 -0.50 0.63
N THR A 46 6.31 0.37 0.87
CA THR A 46 7.29 0.80 -0.13
C THR A 46 8.61 1.07 0.58
N ALA A 47 9.67 1.26 -0.18
CA ALA A 47 10.99 1.61 0.35
C ALA A 47 11.58 2.77 -0.45
N THR A 48 12.46 3.57 0.16
CA THR A 48 13.15 4.67 -0.53
C THR A 48 13.90 4.18 -1.78
N ILE A 49 14.50 2.99 -1.70
CA ILE A 49 15.20 2.36 -2.84
C ILE A 49 14.25 1.90 -3.96
N ALA A 50 12.95 1.75 -3.68
CA ALA A 50 11.94 1.26 -4.62
C ALA A 50 11.50 2.30 -5.66
N ALA A 51 11.85 3.59 -5.45
CA ALA A 51 11.56 4.72 -6.35
C ALA A 51 10.07 4.96 -6.68
N PHE A 52 9.12 4.44 -5.91
CA PHE A 52 7.71 4.83 -5.99
C PHE A 52 7.47 6.07 -5.11
N ARG A 53 7.41 7.25 -5.73
CA ARG A 53 6.98 8.49 -5.07
C ARG A 53 5.58 8.84 -5.59
N ALA A 54 4.58 8.76 -4.73
CA ALA A 54 3.30 9.41 -5.01
C ALA A 54 3.58 10.91 -5.13
N THR A 55 3.65 11.42 -6.35
CA THR A 55 3.83 12.85 -6.60
C THR A 55 2.53 13.55 -6.18
N PRO A 56 2.54 14.46 -5.18
CA PRO A 56 1.36 15.24 -4.88
C PRO A 56 1.03 16.11 -6.11
N PRO A 57 -0.26 16.33 -6.45
CA PRO A 57 -0.62 17.20 -7.56
C PRO A 57 0.01 18.59 -7.35
N ARG A 58 0.72 19.10 -8.37
CA ARG A 58 1.22 20.48 -8.34
C ARG A 58 0.03 21.43 -8.49
N GLY A 59 -0.23 22.21 -7.45
CA GLY A 59 -1.17 23.33 -7.48
C GLY A 59 -2.35 23.15 -6.54
N ALA A 60 -2.18 23.66 -5.31
CA ALA A 60 -3.22 24.20 -4.45
C ALA A 60 -2.66 25.48 -3.82
#